data_AF-A0A8R1ITY8-F1
#
_entry.id   AF-A0A8R1ITY8-F1
#
_cell.length_a   1.000
_cell.length_b   1.000
_cell.length_c   1.000
_cell.angle_alpha   90.00
_cell.angle_beta   90.00
_cell.angle_gamma   90.00
#
_symmetry.space_group_name_H-M   'P 1'
#
loop_
_entity.id
_entity.type
_entity.pdbx_description
1 polymer ?
#
loop_
_entity_poly.entity_id
_entity_poly.type
_entity_poly.pdbx_seq_one_letter_code
_entity_poly.pdbx_strand_id
1 'polypeptide(L)'
;MFNIIYSILPPNDREHIHRHSHTIALILRLCRDFYLIPILLVFINILLHPLPVLLRVKNAYTFKLKELENDEKDLFFVSAYYYEQGVYENQVSLVFVAPRDAQWERRKLIVIRSNEADSEMEVMKVVRATPHNLCKFVTLVGTAVLKNDIQNLKIVVNWKAVDIRYLPADNTQRDLVVCTPPIYHSVRWQNVLLAAHVYSKFGGHLQSYIYSVTPALFKLFEELKRLKGISVDAMPDFYGSKNLGEIEFGGVTVSNCDCLNKYKVSVLYLLFECGSS
;
A
#
# COMPACT_ATOMS: atom_id res chain seq x y z
N MET A 1 14.53 11.43 -68.92
CA MET A 1 15.76 10.68 -69.25
C MET A 1 15.68 9.93 -70.60
N PHE A 2 14.64 10.11 -71.42
CA PHE A 2 14.53 9.45 -72.75
C PHE A 2 15.07 10.31 -73.92
N ASN A 3 15.13 11.64 -73.76
CA ASN A 3 15.57 12.56 -74.83
C ASN A 3 17.08 12.56 -75.08
N ILE A 4 17.89 12.10 -74.13
CA ILE A 4 19.36 12.12 -74.28
C ILE A 4 19.84 10.93 -75.12
N ILE A 5 19.22 9.76 -74.95
CA ILE A 5 19.58 8.52 -75.66
C ILE A 5 19.19 8.58 -77.14
N TYR A 6 18.11 9.29 -77.48
CA TYR A 6 17.60 9.37 -78.86
C TYR A 6 18.54 10.09 -79.84
N SER A 7 19.47 10.91 -79.32
CA SER A 7 20.41 11.69 -80.15
C SER A 7 21.67 10.91 -80.57
N ILE A 8 21.95 9.76 -79.94
CA ILE A 8 23.23 9.04 -80.08
C ILE A 8 23.12 7.83 -81.03
N LEU A 9 21.90 7.42 -81.44
CA LEU A 9 21.72 6.24 -82.29
C LEU A 9 21.78 6.53 -83.80
N PRO A 10 22.44 5.65 -84.59
CA PRO A 10 22.52 5.73 -86.04
C PRO A 10 21.12 5.63 -86.70
N PRO A 11 20.93 6.22 -87.89
CA PRO A 11 19.60 6.41 -88.49
C PRO A 11 18.85 5.11 -88.81
N ASN A 12 19.54 3.99 -89.01
CA ASN A 12 18.94 2.70 -89.36
C ASN A 12 18.19 2.03 -88.18
N ASP A 13 18.57 2.33 -86.93
CA ASP A 13 17.94 1.75 -85.73
C ASP A 13 16.72 2.54 -85.24
N ARG A 14 16.51 3.77 -85.75
CA ARG A 14 15.39 4.64 -85.33
C ARG A 14 14.04 4.15 -85.84
N GLU A 15 13.99 3.57 -87.05
CA GLU A 15 12.76 3.00 -87.60
C GLU A 15 12.32 1.73 -86.84
N HIS A 16 13.26 0.93 -86.36
CA HIS A 16 12.95 -0.30 -85.62
C HIS A 16 12.37 -0.01 -84.22
N ILE A 17 12.86 1.05 -83.56
CA ILE A 17 12.37 1.52 -82.26
C ILE A 17 10.97 2.15 -82.38
N HIS A 18 10.67 2.86 -83.47
CA HIS A 18 9.35 3.45 -83.68
C HIS A 18 8.26 2.39 -83.92
N ARG A 19 8.61 1.27 -84.56
CA ARG A 19 7.67 0.15 -84.81
C ARG A 19 7.36 -0.68 -83.56
N HIS A 20 8.22 -0.65 -82.54
CA HIS A 20 8.06 -1.41 -81.28
C HIS A 20 7.81 -0.52 -80.05
N SER A 21 7.68 0.79 -80.21
CA SER A 21 7.55 1.73 -79.08
C SER A 21 6.27 1.48 -78.26
N HIS A 22 5.18 1.08 -78.92
CA HIS A 22 3.94 0.70 -78.25
C HIS A 22 4.09 -0.56 -77.40
N THR A 23 4.82 -1.56 -77.88
CA THR A 23 5.06 -2.83 -77.18
C THR A 23 5.98 -2.61 -75.98
N ILE A 24 7.04 -1.80 -76.14
CA ILE A 24 7.97 -1.46 -75.06
C ILE A 24 7.27 -0.61 -73.98
N ALA A 25 6.42 0.35 -74.37
CA ALA A 25 5.64 1.13 -73.43
C ALA A 25 4.65 0.26 -72.63
N LEU A 26 4.05 -0.75 -73.26
CA LEU A 26 3.14 -1.70 -72.60
C LEU A 26 3.91 -2.58 -71.59
N ILE A 27 5.09 -3.09 -71.97
CA ILE A 27 5.96 -3.91 -71.11
C ILE A 27 6.47 -3.10 -69.92
N LEU A 28 6.90 -1.85 -70.13
CA LEU A 28 7.34 -0.98 -69.03
C LEU A 28 6.20 -0.64 -68.07
N ARG A 29 4.96 -0.51 -68.57
CA ARG A 29 3.76 -0.28 -67.74
C ARG A 29 3.43 -1.52 -66.89
N LEU A 30 3.46 -2.71 -67.49
CA LEU A 30 3.27 -3.99 -66.79
C LEU A 30 4.37 -4.25 -65.75
N CYS A 31 5.65 -3.97 -66.08
CA CYS A 31 6.74 -4.08 -65.11
C CYS A 31 6.56 -3.13 -63.93
N ARG A 32 6.12 -1.88 -64.16
CA ARG A 32 5.88 -0.91 -63.09
C ARG A 32 4.81 -1.40 -62.11
N ASP A 33 3.73 -1.98 -62.62
CA ASP A 33 2.65 -2.50 -61.78
C ASP A 33 3.09 -3.77 -61.02
N PHE A 34 3.95 -4.60 -61.61
CA PHE A 34 4.56 -5.76 -60.94
C PHE A 34 5.53 -5.40 -59.81
N TYR A 35 6.24 -4.26 -59.88
CA TYR A 35 7.13 -3.80 -58.79
C TYR A 35 6.36 -3.12 -57.65
N LEU A 36 5.19 -2.56 -57.92
CA LEU A 36 4.37 -1.92 -56.88
C LEU A 36 3.70 -2.94 -55.94
N ILE A 37 3.36 -4.13 -56.43
CA ILE A 37 2.75 -5.20 -55.63
C ILE A 37 3.65 -5.69 -54.47
N PRO A 38 4.93 -6.04 -54.66
CA PRO A 38 5.80 -6.45 -53.56
C PRO A 38 6.08 -5.30 -52.59
N ILE A 39 6.20 -4.06 -53.06
CA ILE A 39 6.34 -2.89 -52.18
C ILE A 39 5.09 -2.72 -51.32
N LEU A 40 3.89 -2.82 -51.91
CA LEU A 40 2.63 -2.77 -51.17
C LEU A 40 2.52 -3.90 -50.14
N LEU A 41 2.92 -5.13 -50.49
CA LEU A 41 2.94 -6.27 -49.58
C LEU A 41 3.93 -6.10 -48.41
N VAL A 42 5.08 -5.46 -48.65
CA VAL A 42 6.04 -5.11 -47.59
C VAL A 42 5.45 -4.04 -46.68
N PHE A 43 4.81 -2.99 -47.24
CA PHE A 43 4.15 -1.97 -46.43
C PHE A 43 2.98 -2.54 -45.60
N ILE A 44 2.17 -3.42 -46.18
CA ILE A 44 1.08 -4.10 -45.47
C ILE A 44 1.63 -4.98 -44.35
N ASN A 45 2.72 -5.72 -44.57
CA ASN A 45 3.39 -6.47 -43.51
C ASN A 45 3.92 -5.55 -42.40
N ILE A 46 4.59 -4.45 -42.73
CA ILE A 46 5.13 -3.49 -41.75
C ILE A 46 4.01 -2.80 -40.96
N LEU A 47 2.84 -2.56 -41.56
CA LEU A 47 1.66 -1.99 -40.89
C LEU A 47 0.89 -3.01 -40.03
N LEU A 48 0.86 -4.28 -40.43
CA LEU A 48 0.22 -5.36 -39.67
C LEU A 48 1.08 -5.91 -38.53
N HIS A 49 2.42 -5.90 -38.64
CA HIS A 49 3.33 -6.42 -37.64
C HIS A 49 3.35 -5.68 -36.27
N PRO A 50 3.11 -4.35 -36.17
CA PRO A 50 3.05 -3.67 -34.87
C PRO A 50 1.73 -3.92 -34.14
N LEU A 51 0.65 -4.34 -34.82
CA LEU A 51 -0.63 -4.65 -34.18
C LEU A 51 -0.53 -5.76 -33.12
N PRO A 52 0.04 -6.95 -33.38
CA PRO A 52 0.15 -8.01 -32.38
C PRO A 52 1.08 -7.62 -31.22
N VAL A 53 2.10 -6.79 -31.46
CA VAL A 53 2.97 -6.27 -30.39
C VAL A 53 2.25 -5.23 -29.54
N LEU A 54 1.53 -4.29 -30.15
CA LEU A 54 0.71 -3.30 -29.44
C LEU A 54 -0.45 -3.96 -28.69
N LEU A 55 -1.07 -5.01 -29.25
CA LEU A 55 -2.08 -5.81 -28.56
C LEU A 55 -1.49 -6.58 -27.38
N ARG A 56 -0.29 -7.16 -27.50
CA ARG A 56 0.41 -7.78 -26.36
C ARG A 56 0.79 -6.77 -25.28
N VAL A 57 1.30 -5.60 -25.66
CA VAL A 57 1.64 -4.53 -24.71
C VAL A 57 0.38 -4.01 -24.03
N LYS A 58 -0.67 -3.69 -24.80
CA LYS A 58 -1.97 -3.29 -24.25
C LYS A 58 -2.49 -4.36 -23.30
N ASN A 59 -2.56 -5.62 -23.71
CA ASN A 59 -3.04 -6.72 -22.87
C ASN A 59 -2.16 -6.94 -21.62
N ALA A 60 -0.84 -6.76 -21.70
CA ALA A 60 0.06 -6.84 -20.55
C ALA A 60 -0.17 -5.67 -19.57
N TYR A 61 -0.43 -4.46 -20.08
CA TYR A 61 -0.81 -3.31 -19.27
C TYR A 61 -2.20 -3.48 -18.66
N THR A 62 -3.21 -3.92 -19.44
CA THR A 62 -4.55 -4.20 -18.90
C THR A 62 -4.50 -5.34 -17.90
N PHE A 63 -3.68 -6.37 -18.12
CA PHE A 63 -3.48 -7.48 -17.18
C PHE A 63 -2.80 -7.00 -15.90
N LYS A 64 -1.74 -6.19 -15.98
CA LYS A 64 -1.11 -5.56 -14.80
C LYS A 64 -2.03 -4.60 -14.06
N LEU A 65 -2.84 -3.81 -14.77
CA LEU A 65 -3.84 -2.92 -14.19
C LEU A 65 -4.95 -3.73 -13.50
N LYS A 66 -5.41 -4.81 -14.13
CA LYS A 66 -6.42 -5.72 -13.58
C LYS A 66 -5.87 -6.56 -12.41
N GLU A 67 -4.58 -6.89 -12.40
CA GLU A 67 -3.88 -7.49 -11.25
C GLU A 67 -3.74 -6.47 -10.10
N LEU A 68 -3.55 -5.18 -10.39
CA LEU A 68 -3.62 -4.10 -9.39
C LEU A 68 -5.05 -3.88 -8.86
N GLU A 69 -6.07 -4.10 -9.69
CA GLU A 69 -7.49 -3.90 -9.37
C GLU A 69 -8.09 -5.10 -8.63
N ASN A 70 -7.53 -6.31 -8.81
CA ASN A 70 -8.07 -7.58 -8.31
C ASN A 70 -7.42 -8.08 -7.00
N ASP A 71 -6.57 -7.27 -6.36
CA ASP A 71 -6.01 -7.54 -5.03
C ASP A 71 -6.52 -6.46 -4.05
N GLU A 72 -7.81 -6.56 -3.67
CA GLU A 72 -8.39 -6.02 -2.42
C GLU A 72 -7.68 -6.62 -1.21
N LYS A 73 -6.37 -6.44 -1.14
CA LYS A 73 -5.58 -6.65 0.07
C LYS A 73 -5.77 -5.39 0.88
N ASP A 74 -6.76 -5.47 1.75
CA ASP A 74 -7.21 -4.39 2.60
C ASP A 74 -6.09 -3.96 3.55
N LEU A 75 -5.94 -2.63 3.67
CA LEU A 75 -5.16 -2.00 4.71
C LEU A 75 -6.11 -1.77 5.89
N PHE A 76 -5.83 -2.37 7.03
CA PHE A 76 -6.65 -2.25 8.22
C PHE A 76 -6.10 -1.16 9.12
N PHE A 77 -6.95 -0.18 9.44
CA PHE A 77 -6.63 0.84 10.42
C PHE A 77 -6.76 0.27 11.84
N VAL A 78 -5.77 0.52 12.70
CA VAL A 78 -5.77 0.10 14.10
C VAL A 78 -6.04 1.30 14.99
N SER A 79 -5.15 2.29 14.94
CA SER A 79 -5.17 3.44 15.82
C SER A 79 -4.40 4.61 15.23
N ALA A 80 -4.72 5.81 15.73
CA ALA A 80 -4.00 7.03 15.43
C ALA A 80 -3.87 7.87 16.71
N TYR A 81 -2.64 8.25 17.04
CA TYR A 81 -2.34 9.11 18.19
C TYR A 81 -1.69 10.40 17.76
N TYR A 82 -2.25 11.50 18.25
CA TYR A 82 -1.76 12.86 18.10
C TYR A 82 -0.88 13.23 19.27
N TYR A 83 0.25 13.88 18.99
CA TYR A 83 1.16 14.43 19.99
C TYR A 83 1.11 15.95 19.90
N GLU A 84 0.69 16.60 20.98
CA GLU A 84 0.82 18.06 21.11
C GLU A 84 2.30 18.44 21.20
N GLN A 85 2.61 19.63 20.70
CA GLN A 85 3.96 20.18 20.57
C GLN A 85 4.76 20.03 21.87
N GLY A 86 5.90 19.35 21.77
CA GLY A 86 6.81 19.02 22.87
C GLY A 86 8.21 18.71 22.34
N VAL A 87 8.78 17.54 22.66
CA VAL A 87 10.06 17.05 22.08
C VAL A 87 9.93 16.77 20.56
N TYR A 88 8.71 16.48 20.10
CA TYR A 88 8.41 16.18 18.70
C TYR A 88 7.61 17.34 18.07
N GLU A 89 7.76 17.49 16.75
CA GLU A 89 6.82 18.31 15.96
C GLU A 89 5.39 17.77 16.13
N ASN A 90 4.40 18.67 16.05
CA ASN A 90 2.99 18.29 16.03
C ASN A 90 2.80 17.21 14.97
N GLN A 91 2.46 15.99 15.37
CA GLN A 91 2.39 14.86 14.44
C GLN A 91 1.32 13.87 14.88
N VAL A 92 0.82 13.11 13.90
CA VAL A 92 0.01 11.92 14.13
C VAL A 92 0.81 10.70 13.75
N SER A 93 0.84 9.72 14.65
CA SER A 93 1.34 8.39 14.38
C SER A 93 0.15 7.45 14.19
N LEU A 94 0.16 6.69 13.10
CA LEU A 94 -0.92 5.79 12.71
C LEU A 94 -0.39 4.37 12.65
N VAL A 95 -1.17 3.41 13.13
CA VAL A 95 -0.86 1.99 13.06
C VAL A 95 -1.83 1.33 12.11
N PHE A 96 -1.27 0.56 11.18
CA PHE A 96 -2.02 -0.25 10.23
C PHE A 96 -1.56 -1.70 10.26
N VAL A 97 -2.45 -2.58 9.81
CA VAL A 97 -2.15 -3.97 9.47
C VAL A 97 -2.40 -4.17 8.00
N ALA A 98 -1.50 -4.84 7.31
CA ALA A 98 -1.68 -5.21 5.92
C ALA A 98 -1.26 -6.67 5.71
N PRO A 99 -1.87 -7.39 4.75
CA PRO A 99 -1.30 -8.63 4.26
C PRO A 99 0.13 -8.38 3.77
N ARG A 100 1.08 -9.24 4.14
CA ARG A 100 2.48 -9.14 3.71
C ARG A 100 2.59 -9.03 2.19
N ASP A 101 1.76 -9.78 1.48
CA ASP A 101 1.79 -9.89 0.03
C ASP A 101 1.04 -8.73 -0.67
N ALA A 102 0.61 -7.69 0.06
CA ALA A 102 -0.09 -6.52 -0.47
C ALA A 102 0.81 -5.48 -1.16
N GLN A 103 2.14 -5.68 -1.14
CA GLN A 103 3.13 -4.76 -1.72
C GLN A 103 2.92 -3.30 -1.30
N TRP A 104 2.62 -3.07 -0.02
CA TRP A 104 2.29 -1.74 0.54
C TRP A 104 3.42 -0.71 0.34
N GLU A 105 4.68 -1.15 0.20
CA GLU A 105 5.83 -0.28 -0.11
C GLU A 105 5.69 0.45 -1.45
N ARG A 106 4.93 -0.12 -2.39
CA ARG A 106 4.61 0.50 -3.69
C ARG A 106 3.37 1.37 -3.63
N ARG A 107 2.56 1.24 -2.58
CA ARG A 107 1.33 2.01 -2.38
C ARG A 107 1.66 3.31 -1.65
N LYS A 108 1.38 4.45 -2.26
CA LYS A 108 1.49 5.75 -1.60
C LYS A 108 0.24 5.97 -0.75
N LEU A 109 0.39 5.98 0.57
CA LEU A 109 -0.67 6.46 1.47
C LEU A 109 -0.63 7.98 1.45
N ILE A 110 -1.68 8.61 0.93
CA ILE A 110 -1.78 10.07 0.88
C ILE A 110 -2.60 10.51 2.08
N VAL A 111 -2.05 11.44 2.83
CA VAL A 111 -2.74 12.14 3.90
C VAL A 111 -3.24 13.45 3.34
N ILE A 112 -4.55 13.65 3.42
CA ILE A 112 -5.16 14.95 3.19
C ILE A 112 -5.41 15.56 4.55
N ARG A 113 -4.80 16.71 4.76
CA ARG A 113 -5.02 17.58 5.89
C ARG A 113 -5.94 18.67 5.44
N SER A 114 -7.00 18.94 6.17
CA SER A 114 -7.89 20.04 5.84
C SER A 114 -8.29 20.82 7.07
N ASN A 115 -8.26 22.15 6.94
CA ASN A 115 -8.94 23.08 7.81
C ASN A 115 -10.11 23.72 7.03
N GLU A 116 -10.89 24.62 7.64
CA GLU A 116 -12.06 25.24 7.00
C GLU A 116 -11.74 26.00 5.69
N ALA A 117 -10.49 26.44 5.50
CA ALA A 117 -10.07 27.27 4.36
C ALA A 117 -9.01 26.64 3.44
N ASP A 118 -8.29 25.59 3.87
CA ASP A 118 -7.15 25.03 3.11
C ASP A 118 -7.09 23.51 3.23
N SER A 119 -6.64 22.84 2.17
CA SER A 119 -6.40 21.41 2.12
C SER A 119 -5.04 21.08 1.51
N GLU A 120 -4.14 20.51 2.32
CA GLU A 120 -2.82 20.09 1.89
C GLU A 120 -2.78 18.57 1.74
N MET A 121 -2.17 18.09 0.66
CA MET A 121 -1.96 16.65 0.41
C MET A 121 -0.48 16.33 0.58
N GLU A 122 -0.16 15.37 1.44
CA GLU A 122 1.20 14.89 1.64
C GLU A 122 1.27 13.36 1.56
N VAL A 123 2.34 12.83 0.98
CA VAL A 123 2.62 11.39 1.03
C VAL A 123 3.10 11.03 2.43
N MET A 124 2.35 10.16 3.13
CA MET A 124 2.70 9.70 4.46
C MET A 124 4.01 8.92 4.45
N LYS A 125 4.87 9.17 5.43
CA LYS A 125 6.02 8.31 5.70
C LYS A 125 5.55 7.05 6.41
N VAL A 126 5.72 5.89 5.77
CA VAL A 126 5.31 4.59 6.30
C VAL A 126 6.54 3.71 6.51
N VAL A 127 6.62 3.09 7.69
CA VAL A 127 7.69 2.18 8.08
C VAL A 127 7.08 0.84 8.48
N ARG A 128 7.72 -0.26 8.07
CA ARG A 128 7.34 -1.59 8.53
C ARG A 128 7.90 -1.85 9.92
N ALA A 129 7.01 -2.17 10.87
CA ALA A 129 7.43 -2.51 12.23
C ALA A 129 7.77 -4.01 12.37
N THR A 130 7.11 -4.89 11.62
CA THR A 130 7.39 -6.34 11.67
C THR A 130 8.70 -6.67 10.93
N PRO A 131 9.78 -7.09 11.62
CA PRO A 131 11.10 -7.22 11.00
C PRO A 131 11.25 -8.48 10.15
N HIS A 132 10.51 -9.55 10.47
CA HIS A 132 10.60 -10.84 9.78
C HIS A 132 9.45 -11.07 8.79
N ASN A 133 9.67 -11.97 7.83
CA ASN A 133 8.70 -12.33 6.78
C ASN A 133 7.83 -13.55 7.13
N LEU A 134 7.93 -14.06 8.37
CA LEU A 134 7.19 -15.24 8.82
C LEU A 134 5.67 -15.01 8.95
N CYS A 135 5.24 -13.77 9.21
CA CYS A 135 3.83 -13.46 9.40
C CYS A 135 3.10 -13.27 8.08
N LYS A 136 1.85 -13.74 8.04
CA LYS A 136 0.88 -13.46 6.96
C LYS A 136 0.51 -11.97 6.90
N PHE A 137 0.49 -11.33 8.06
CA PHE A 137 0.22 -9.91 8.24
C PHE A 137 1.44 -9.17 8.75
N VAL A 138 1.60 -7.93 8.31
CA VAL A 138 2.68 -7.04 8.74
C VAL A 138 2.08 -5.78 9.33
N THR A 139 2.70 -5.30 10.40
CA THR A 139 2.36 -4.03 11.04
C THR A 139 3.11 -2.91 10.34
N LEU A 140 2.38 -1.86 9.99
CA LEU A 140 2.90 -0.64 9.38
C LEU A 140 2.65 0.53 10.33
N VAL A 141 3.65 1.38 10.49
CA VAL A 141 3.54 2.61 11.25
C VAL A 141 3.73 3.78 10.29
N GLY A 142 2.67 4.58 10.17
CA GLY A 142 2.64 5.80 9.40
C GLY A 142 2.87 7.02 10.29
N THR A 143 3.57 8.03 9.81
CA THR A 143 3.70 9.31 10.51
C THR A 143 3.37 10.45 9.57
N ALA A 144 2.59 11.40 10.07
CA ALA A 144 2.23 12.63 9.36
C ALA A 144 2.39 13.82 10.30
N VAL A 145 3.16 14.81 9.90
CA VAL A 145 3.29 16.09 10.64
C VAL A 145 2.00 16.89 10.48
N LEU A 146 1.46 17.44 11.56
CA LEU A 146 0.34 18.37 11.55
C LEU A 146 0.90 19.80 11.61
N LYS A 147 0.65 20.62 10.59
CA LYS A 147 0.96 22.05 10.60
C LYS A 147 -0.30 22.84 10.99
N ASN A 148 -0.24 23.63 12.06
CA ASN A 148 -1.25 24.60 12.54
C ASN A 148 -2.74 24.19 12.41
N ASP A 149 -3.39 23.94 13.57
CA ASP A 149 -4.85 23.89 13.75
C ASP A 149 -5.64 22.95 12.83
N ILE A 150 -5.00 21.91 12.28
CA ILE A 150 -5.68 20.95 11.41
C ILE A 150 -6.57 20.02 12.26
N GLN A 151 -7.87 20.08 12.00
CA GLN A 151 -8.87 19.26 12.69
C GLN A 151 -9.10 17.90 12.00
N ASN A 152 -9.02 17.85 10.66
CA ASN A 152 -9.44 16.68 9.89
C ASN A 152 -8.27 16.00 9.17
N LEU A 153 -8.15 14.69 9.39
CA LEU A 153 -7.16 13.82 8.75
C LEU A 153 -7.90 12.80 7.87
N LYS A 154 -7.67 12.84 6.57
CA LYS A 154 -8.18 11.84 5.62
C LYS A 154 -7.03 11.04 5.06
N ILE A 155 -7.23 9.73 4.92
CA ILE A 155 -6.30 8.87 4.20
C ILE A 155 -6.93 8.46 2.89
N VAL A 156 -6.16 8.61 1.81
CA VAL A 156 -6.53 8.09 0.50
C VAL A 156 -5.74 6.83 0.21
N VAL A 157 -6.46 5.72 0.02
CA VAL A 157 -5.92 4.43 -0.42
C VAL A 157 -6.73 3.98 -1.63
N ASN A 158 -6.07 3.73 -2.77
CA ASN A 158 -6.73 3.27 -4.00
C ASN A 158 -7.96 4.11 -4.38
N TRP A 159 -7.83 5.45 -4.35
CA TRP A 159 -8.89 6.42 -4.67
C TRP A 159 -10.09 6.44 -3.71
N LYS A 160 -10.09 5.61 -2.65
CA LYS A 160 -11.04 5.71 -1.55
C LYS A 160 -10.45 6.60 -0.46
N ALA A 161 -11.17 7.67 -0.10
CA ALA A 161 -10.81 8.54 1.01
C ALA A 161 -11.59 8.13 2.26
N VAL A 162 -10.89 7.98 3.38
CA VAL A 162 -11.48 7.63 4.68
C VAL A 162 -11.05 8.66 5.72
N ASP A 163 -12.02 9.21 6.44
CA ASP A 163 -11.77 10.07 7.60
C ASP A 163 -11.22 9.26 8.76
N ILE A 164 -10.08 9.70 9.30
CA ILE A 164 -9.41 9.08 10.43
C ILE A 164 -9.60 9.94 11.66
N ARG A 165 -10.23 9.35 12.67
CA ARG A 165 -10.24 9.91 14.01
C ARG A 165 -8.94 9.52 14.70
N TYR A 166 -8.26 10.52 15.25
CA TYR A 166 -7.08 10.35 16.09
C TYR A 166 -7.40 10.75 17.52
N LEU A 167 -6.72 10.13 18.47
CA LEU A 167 -6.84 10.42 19.90
C LEU A 167 -5.60 11.16 20.38
N PRO A 168 -5.69 12.04 21.38
CA PRO A 168 -4.49 12.55 22.03
C PRO A 168 -3.71 11.38 22.64
N ALA A 169 -2.40 11.38 22.50
CA ALA A 169 -1.52 10.46 23.22
C ALA A 169 -1.68 10.67 24.74
N ASP A 170 -1.41 9.63 25.52
CA ASP A 170 -1.48 9.74 26.98
C ASP A 170 -0.45 10.78 27.44
N ASN A 171 -0.90 11.76 28.22
CA ASN A 171 -0.07 12.86 28.73
C ASN A 171 0.20 12.73 30.24
N THR A 172 -0.29 11.65 30.87
CA THR A 172 -0.10 11.41 32.30
C THR A 172 1.30 10.84 32.53
N GLN A 173 2.17 11.58 33.21
CA GLN A 173 3.53 11.12 33.52
C GLN A 173 3.51 9.85 34.37
N ARG A 174 4.23 8.82 33.91
CA ARG A 174 4.34 7.50 34.53
C ARG A 174 5.79 7.02 34.54
N ASP A 175 6.24 6.46 35.64
CA ASP A 175 7.61 5.92 35.71
C ASP A 175 7.77 4.67 34.83
N LEU A 176 6.75 3.80 34.83
CA LEU A 176 6.76 2.53 34.11
C LEU A 176 5.41 2.25 33.46
N VAL A 177 5.44 1.95 32.16
CA VAL A 177 4.33 1.34 31.44
C VAL A 177 4.76 -0.04 30.94
N VAL A 178 3.94 -1.05 31.21
CA VAL A 178 4.13 -2.42 30.74
C VAL A 178 3.07 -2.72 29.68
N CYS A 179 3.51 -2.99 28.46
CA CYS A 179 2.67 -3.37 27.33
C CYS A 179 2.65 -4.89 27.20
N THR A 180 1.48 -5.50 27.34
CA THR A 180 1.32 -6.96 27.14
C THR A 180 0.85 -7.26 25.72
N PRO A 181 1.16 -8.45 25.18
CA PRO A 181 0.56 -8.91 23.93
C PRO A 181 -0.96 -9.10 24.12
N PRO A 182 -1.72 -9.27 23.02
CA PRO A 182 -3.14 -9.53 23.12
C PRO A 182 -3.42 -10.80 23.93
N ILE A 183 -4.43 -10.71 24.78
CA ILE A 183 -4.94 -11.83 25.55
C ILE A 183 -5.91 -12.60 24.65
N TYR A 184 -5.48 -13.78 24.25
CA TYR A 184 -6.29 -14.78 23.55
C TYR A 184 -6.94 -15.73 24.54
N HIS A 185 -7.92 -16.51 24.09
CA HIS A 185 -8.61 -17.51 24.91
C HIS A 185 -7.65 -18.55 25.52
N SER A 186 -6.49 -18.78 24.90
CA SER A 186 -5.42 -19.68 25.38
C SER A 186 -4.58 -19.08 26.53
N VAL A 187 -4.60 -17.75 26.69
CA VAL A 187 -3.80 -17.07 27.71
C VAL A 187 -4.43 -17.27 29.09
N ARG A 188 -3.63 -17.72 30.05
CA ARG A 188 -4.04 -17.88 31.45
C ARG A 188 -4.31 -16.51 32.07
N TRP A 189 -5.58 -16.11 32.15
CA TRP A 189 -6.03 -14.84 32.73
C TRP A 189 -5.47 -14.59 34.15
N GLN A 190 -5.12 -15.65 34.88
CA GLN A 190 -4.47 -15.56 36.20
C GLN A 190 -3.13 -14.82 36.13
N ASN A 191 -2.37 -14.99 35.06
CA ASN A 191 -1.09 -14.30 34.86
C ASN A 191 -1.31 -12.80 34.68
N VAL A 192 -2.36 -12.42 33.98
CA VAL A 192 -2.70 -11.01 33.74
C VAL A 192 -3.17 -10.36 35.04
N LEU A 193 -3.97 -11.07 35.84
CA LEU A 193 -4.36 -10.62 37.18
C LEU A 193 -3.15 -10.43 38.10
N LEU A 194 -2.21 -11.40 38.08
CA LEU A 194 -0.98 -11.33 38.85
C LEU A 194 -0.12 -10.13 38.41
N ALA A 195 0.10 -9.97 37.10
CA ALA A 195 0.83 -8.85 36.52
C ALA A 195 0.19 -7.51 36.91
N ALA A 196 -1.12 -7.38 36.74
CA ALA A 196 -1.88 -6.19 37.13
C ALA A 196 -1.68 -5.85 38.62
N HIS A 197 -1.70 -6.86 39.49
CA HIS A 197 -1.49 -6.66 40.91
C HIS A 197 -0.06 -6.23 41.24
N VAL A 198 0.94 -6.92 40.69
CA VAL A 198 2.36 -6.65 40.94
C VAL A 198 2.72 -5.27 40.42
N TYR A 199 2.47 -4.97 39.14
CA TYR A 199 2.85 -3.69 38.56
C TYR A 199 2.13 -2.53 39.24
N SER A 200 0.82 -2.64 39.49
CA SER A 200 0.09 -1.58 40.20
C SER A 200 0.59 -1.36 41.63
N LYS A 201 1.10 -2.40 42.31
CA LYS A 201 1.67 -2.28 43.66
C LYS A 201 3.01 -1.54 43.66
N PHE A 202 3.79 -1.65 42.58
CA PHE A 202 5.08 -0.98 42.42
C PHE A 202 5.01 0.30 41.57
N GLY A 203 3.81 0.86 41.37
CA GLY A 203 3.61 2.13 40.65
C GLY A 203 3.66 2.03 39.13
N GLY A 204 3.77 0.82 38.57
CA GLY A 204 3.69 0.58 37.13
C GLY A 204 2.25 0.60 36.61
N HIS A 205 2.09 1.01 35.35
CA HIS A 205 0.83 0.96 34.62
C HIS A 205 0.83 -0.21 33.64
N LEU A 206 -0.21 -1.05 33.67
CA LEU A 206 -0.33 -2.18 32.75
C LEU A 206 -1.27 -1.82 31.59
N GLN A 207 -0.77 -1.83 30.36
CA GLN A 207 -1.57 -1.73 29.14
C GLN A 207 -1.76 -3.12 28.54
N SER A 208 -3.02 -3.54 28.41
CA SER A 208 -3.38 -4.85 27.88
C SER A 208 -4.35 -4.75 26.71
N TYR A 209 -4.26 -5.72 25.80
CA TYR A 209 -5.13 -5.82 24.64
C TYR A 209 -5.96 -7.10 24.69
N ILE A 210 -7.20 -7.03 24.20
CA ILE A 210 -8.13 -8.15 24.24
C ILE A 210 -8.65 -8.45 22.85
N TYR A 211 -8.49 -9.69 22.37
CA TYR A 211 -9.03 -10.10 21.06
C TYR A 211 -10.40 -10.76 21.17
N SER A 212 -10.53 -11.77 22.02
CA SER A 212 -11.79 -12.50 22.22
C SER A 212 -11.81 -13.05 23.63
N VAL A 213 -12.65 -12.47 24.47
CA VAL A 213 -12.82 -12.87 25.87
C VAL A 213 -14.28 -13.17 26.13
N THR A 214 -14.50 -14.09 27.05
CA THR A 214 -15.85 -14.32 27.58
C THR A 214 -16.35 -13.05 28.29
N PRO A 215 -17.68 -12.80 28.32
CA PRO A 215 -18.23 -11.65 29.03
C PRO A 215 -17.79 -11.56 30.51
N ALA A 216 -17.59 -12.72 31.16
CA ALA A 216 -17.08 -12.78 32.53
C ALA A 216 -15.67 -12.21 32.67
N LEU A 217 -14.79 -12.52 31.71
CA LEU A 217 -13.42 -12.01 31.70
C LEU A 217 -13.38 -10.52 31.33
N PHE A 218 -14.25 -10.05 30.43
CA PHE A 218 -14.42 -8.62 30.18
C PHE A 218 -14.80 -7.85 31.45
N LYS A 219 -15.77 -8.37 32.22
CA LYS A 219 -16.17 -7.77 33.50
C LYS A 219 -15.02 -7.72 34.51
N LEU A 220 -14.19 -8.75 34.56
CA LEU A 220 -12.98 -8.75 35.40
C LEU A 220 -12.02 -7.62 35.00
N PHE A 221 -11.81 -7.41 33.70
CA PHE A 221 -10.94 -6.35 33.21
C PHE A 221 -11.46 -4.95 33.51
N GLU A 222 -12.78 -4.73 33.40
CA GLU A 222 -13.41 -3.47 33.81
C GLU A 222 -13.24 -3.21 35.32
N GLU A 223 -13.43 -4.23 36.17
CA GLU A 223 -13.17 -4.09 37.60
C GLU A 223 -11.69 -3.82 37.92
N LEU A 224 -10.77 -4.48 37.21
CA LEU A 224 -9.35 -4.22 37.37
C LEU A 224 -8.99 -2.80 36.93
N LYS A 225 -9.53 -2.30 35.81
CA LYS A 225 -9.35 -0.92 35.35
C LYS A 225 -9.86 0.10 36.38
N ARG A 226 -10.93 -0.23 37.09
CA ARG A 226 -11.48 0.62 38.17
C ARG A 226 -10.64 0.58 39.45
N LEU A 227 -10.12 -0.58 39.81
CA LEU A 227 -9.46 -0.82 41.11
C LEU A 227 -7.94 -0.68 41.08
N LYS A 228 -7.34 -0.81 39.90
CA LYS A 228 -5.90 -0.85 39.66
C LYS A 228 -5.57 0.05 38.49
N GLY A 229 -4.34 0.57 38.46
CA GLY A 229 -3.84 1.40 37.36
C GLY A 229 -3.58 0.56 36.12
N ILE A 230 -4.60 -0.06 35.53
CA ILE A 230 -4.49 -0.81 34.29
C ILE A 230 -5.40 -0.20 33.21
N SER A 231 -4.96 -0.32 31.96
CA SER A 231 -5.73 0.03 30.77
C SER A 231 -5.94 -1.22 29.93
N VAL A 232 -7.14 -1.34 29.39
CA VAL A 232 -7.56 -2.48 28.59
C VAL A 232 -8.25 -1.96 27.36
N ASP A 233 -7.69 -2.28 26.19
CA ASP A 233 -8.23 -1.88 24.90
C ASP A 233 -8.62 -3.13 24.09
N ALA A 234 -9.71 -3.04 23.35
CA ALA A 234 -10.10 -4.09 22.42
C ALA A 234 -9.14 -4.06 21.21
N MET A 235 -8.53 -5.20 20.90
CA MET A 235 -7.80 -5.35 19.65
C MET A 235 -8.82 -5.40 18.52
N PRO A 236 -8.64 -4.67 17.40
CA PRO A 236 -9.58 -4.74 16.29
C PRO A 236 -9.72 -6.18 15.80
N ASP A 237 -10.96 -6.62 15.56
CA ASP A 237 -11.22 -7.90 14.92
C ASP A 237 -10.93 -7.75 13.43
N PHE A 238 -9.69 -8.06 13.05
CA PHE A 238 -9.22 -7.85 11.68
C PHE A 238 -9.93 -8.77 10.68
N TYR A 239 -10.52 -9.87 11.16
CA TYR A 239 -11.18 -10.85 10.31
C TYR A 239 -12.24 -11.57 11.14
N GLY A 240 -13.52 -11.37 10.83
CA GLY A 240 -14.65 -12.14 11.39
C GLY A 240 -14.63 -13.63 11.00
N SER A 241 -13.52 -14.32 11.25
CA SER A 241 -13.19 -15.65 10.77
C SER A 241 -12.77 -16.56 11.92
N LYS A 242 -13.32 -17.78 11.88
CA LYS A 242 -13.30 -18.82 12.92
C LYS A 242 -11.92 -19.43 13.24
N ASN A 243 -10.83 -18.91 12.68
CA ASN A 243 -9.49 -19.50 12.79
C ASN A 243 -8.46 -18.50 13.36
N LEU A 244 -8.46 -18.40 14.69
CA LEU A 244 -7.64 -17.47 15.48
C LEU A 244 -6.13 -17.76 15.45
N GLY A 245 -5.72 -18.97 15.06
CA GLY A 245 -4.31 -19.43 15.17
C GLY A 245 -3.32 -18.70 14.26
N GLU A 246 -3.77 -18.01 13.20
CA GLU A 246 -2.88 -17.28 12.28
C GLU A 246 -2.69 -15.80 12.67
N ILE A 247 -3.40 -15.31 13.69
CA ILE A 247 -3.47 -13.88 14.08
C ILE A 247 -2.50 -13.55 15.23
N GLU A 248 -1.96 -14.57 15.93
CA GLU A 248 -1.21 -14.40 17.18
C GLU A 248 0.02 -13.49 17.06
N PHE A 249 0.92 -13.72 16.10
CA PHE A 249 2.13 -12.89 15.93
C PHE A 249 1.86 -11.51 15.34
N GLY A 250 0.84 -11.39 14.49
CA GLY A 250 0.39 -10.10 13.98
C GLY A 250 -0.12 -9.20 15.12
N GLY A 251 -0.86 -9.80 16.06
CA GLY A 251 -1.39 -9.10 17.22
C GLY A 251 -0.31 -8.56 18.17
N VAL A 252 0.79 -9.28 18.39
CA VAL A 252 1.89 -8.81 19.27
C VAL A 252 2.53 -7.53 18.74
N THR A 253 2.93 -7.51 17.46
CA THR A 253 3.60 -6.33 16.89
C THR A 253 2.67 -5.12 16.85
N VAL A 254 1.39 -5.35 16.51
CA VAL A 254 0.37 -4.30 16.52
C VAL A 254 0.15 -3.72 17.91
N SER A 255 0.01 -4.58 18.93
CA SER A 255 -0.14 -4.15 20.33
C SER A 255 1.04 -3.32 20.80
N ASN A 256 2.26 -3.75 20.47
CA ASN A 256 3.46 -3.05 20.88
C ASN A 256 3.56 -1.69 20.18
N CYS A 257 3.21 -1.61 18.89
CA CYS A 257 3.20 -0.34 18.16
C CYS A 257 2.11 0.61 18.68
N ASP A 258 0.92 0.10 18.97
CA ASP A 258 -0.17 0.88 19.56
C ASP A 258 0.23 1.42 20.93
N CYS A 259 0.73 0.56 21.82
CA CYS A 259 1.14 0.93 23.17
C CYS A 259 2.28 1.95 23.15
N LEU A 260 3.30 1.72 22.31
CA LEU A 260 4.39 2.67 22.11
C LEU A 260 3.84 4.03 21.66
N ASN A 261 2.94 4.04 20.67
CA ASN A 261 2.38 5.29 20.21
C ASN A 261 1.53 5.98 21.28
N LYS A 262 0.77 5.24 22.07
CA LYS A 262 -0.06 5.81 23.15
C LYS A 262 0.78 6.49 24.24
N TYR A 263 1.91 5.89 24.61
CA TYR A 263 2.62 6.28 25.84
C TYR A 263 4.03 6.88 25.65
N LYS A 264 4.68 6.79 24.48
CA LYS A 264 6.11 7.18 24.31
C LYS A 264 6.52 8.58 24.77
N VAL A 265 5.57 9.50 25.00
CA VAL A 265 5.83 10.88 25.46
C VAL A 265 5.57 11.11 26.94
N SER A 266 4.97 10.14 27.63
CA SER A 266 4.47 10.26 29.01
C SER A 266 5.07 9.25 29.97
N VAL A 267 6.12 8.54 29.55
CA VAL A 267 6.75 7.52 30.40
C VAL A 267 8.27 7.58 30.37
N LEU A 268 8.87 7.26 31.51
CA LEU A 268 10.32 7.12 31.65
C LEU A 268 10.82 5.76 31.12
N TYR A 269 10.16 4.66 31.49
CA TYR A 269 10.47 3.32 31.02
C TYR A 269 9.26 2.60 30.43
N LEU A 270 9.40 2.14 29.19
CA LEU A 270 8.38 1.34 28.52
C LEU A 270 8.88 -0.09 28.34
N LEU A 271 8.15 -1.05 28.91
CA LEU A 271 8.48 -2.48 28.88
C LEU A 271 7.51 -3.21 27.94
N PHE A 272 8.05 -4.04 27.04
CA PHE A 272 7.25 -4.94 26.22
C PHE A 272 7.40 -6.36 26.74
N GLU A 273 6.30 -6.97 27.16
CA GLU A 273 6.29 -8.40 27.45
C GLU A 273 6.21 -9.17 26.13
N CYS A 274 7.24 -9.96 25.82
CA CYS A 274 7.15 -10.94 24.75
C CYS A 274 6.58 -12.22 25.34
N GLY A 275 5.34 -12.55 24.97
CA GLY A 275 4.78 -13.85 25.31
C GLY A 275 5.64 -14.96 24.70
N SER A 276 6.31 -15.74 25.53
CA SER A 276 6.93 -16.99 25.11
C SER A 276 5.82 -17.99 24.85
N SER A 277 5.49 -18.19 23.57
CA SER A 277 4.65 -19.29 23.08
C SER A 277 5.30 -20.64 23.37
#